data_AF-A0A2R7N5Q1-F1
#
_entry.id   AF-A0A2R7N5Q1-F1
#
_cell.length_a   1.000
_cell.length_b   1.000
_cell.length_c   1.000
_cell.angle_alpha   90.00
_cell.angle_beta   90.00
_cell.angle_gamma   90.00
#
_symmetry.space_group_name_H-M   'P 1'
#
loop_
_entity.id
_entity.type
_entity.pdbx_description
1 polymer ?
#
loop_
_entity_poly.entity_id
_entity_poly.type
_entity_poly.pdbx_seq_one_letter_code
_entity_poly.pdbx_strand_id
1 'polypeptide(L)'
;MKNKFISWLSFLTVLSLIVQSCRNDYLQDQHETYNNSSQFRPTSKTISLEESKHKLVLKTELQKAKGNLQEVKTNVSSKTIDYANGVSIDTDNVTYIEYGPSFHTYTFNLVRENAPEDAPLENLVLSSKL
;
A
#
# COMPACT_ATOMS: atom_id res chain seq x y z
N MET A 1 -6.85 60.70 -13.30
CA MET A 1 -7.05 59.42 -12.59
C MET A 1 -7.09 58.18 -13.51
N LYS A 2 -6.90 58.29 -14.85
CA LYS A 2 -6.93 57.15 -15.77
C LYS A 2 -5.74 56.19 -15.62
N ASN A 3 -4.53 56.72 -15.40
CA ASN A 3 -3.30 55.92 -15.32
C ASN A 3 -3.23 55.07 -14.05
N LYS A 4 -3.84 55.53 -12.95
CA LYS A 4 -3.98 54.76 -11.70
C LYS A 4 -4.96 53.59 -11.87
N PHE A 5 -6.03 53.80 -12.63
CA PHE A 5 -7.02 52.76 -12.91
C PHE A 5 -6.44 51.65 -13.81
N ILE A 6 -5.65 52.04 -14.82
CA ILE A 6 -4.94 51.10 -15.70
C ILE A 6 -3.91 50.29 -14.90
N SER A 7 -3.12 50.95 -14.05
CA SER A 7 -2.14 50.28 -13.19
C SER A 7 -2.80 49.30 -12.21
N TRP A 8 -3.95 49.65 -11.66
CA TRP A 8 -4.69 48.79 -10.74
C TRP A 8 -5.29 47.57 -11.46
N LEU A 9 -5.81 47.76 -12.69
CA LEU A 9 -6.33 46.68 -13.52
C LEU A 9 -5.22 45.69 -13.93
N SER A 10 -4.03 46.20 -14.26
CA SER A 10 -2.84 45.38 -14.54
C SER A 10 -2.39 44.58 -13.31
N PHE A 11 -2.49 45.16 -12.12
CA PHE A 11 -2.13 44.45 -10.89
C PHE A 11 -3.09 43.30 -10.57
N LEU A 12 -4.40 43.52 -10.74
CA LEU A 12 -5.43 42.48 -10.53
C LEU A 12 -5.31 41.32 -11.53
N THR A 13 -4.94 41.60 -12.78
CA THR A 13 -4.75 40.57 -13.81
C THR A 13 -3.53 39.70 -13.52
N VAL A 14 -2.39 40.28 -13.13
CA VAL A 14 -1.21 39.52 -12.71
C VAL A 14 -1.51 38.68 -11.47
N LEU A 15 -2.22 39.24 -10.48
CA LEU A 15 -2.59 38.50 -9.28
C LEU A 15 -3.45 37.28 -9.61
N SER A 16 -4.46 37.43 -10.48
CA SER A 16 -5.31 36.32 -10.94
C SER A 16 -4.55 35.19 -11.62
N LEU A 17 -3.50 35.51 -12.40
CA LEU A 17 -2.66 34.50 -13.06
C LEU A 17 -1.78 33.74 -12.04
N ILE A 18 -1.30 34.41 -11.00
CA ILE A 18 -0.53 33.77 -9.92
C ILE A 18 -1.43 32.81 -9.12
N VAL A 19 -2.67 33.19 -8.78
CA VAL A 19 -3.58 32.29 -8.04
C VAL A 19 -4.03 31.09 -8.88
N GLN A 20 -4.11 31.21 -10.21
CA GLN A 20 -4.38 30.08 -11.09
C GLN A 20 -3.18 29.12 -11.18
N SER A 21 -1.96 29.64 -11.12
CA SER A 21 -0.73 28.85 -11.18
C SER A 21 -0.48 28.06 -9.89
N CYS A 22 -0.81 28.63 -8.72
CA CYS A 22 -0.64 27.97 -7.42
C CYS A 22 -1.73 26.95 -7.06
N ARG A 23 -2.75 26.78 -7.91
CA ARG A 23 -3.88 25.86 -7.65
C ARG A 23 -3.80 24.54 -8.42
N ASN A 24 -2.69 24.29 -9.13
CA ASN A 24 -2.50 23.04 -9.86
C ASN A 24 -1.59 22.01 -9.15
N ASP A 25 -1.02 22.33 -7.98
CA ASP A 25 -0.12 21.41 -7.27
C ASP A 25 -0.81 20.53 -6.21
N TYR A 26 -2.12 20.64 -5.99
CA TYR A 26 -2.79 19.93 -4.87
C TYR A 26 -3.59 18.68 -5.27
N LEU A 27 -3.76 18.35 -6.56
CA LEU A 27 -4.52 17.17 -6.98
C LEU A 27 -3.92 16.45 -8.19
N GLN A 28 -2.60 16.53 -8.38
CA GLN A 28 -1.92 15.87 -9.49
C GLN A 28 -0.94 14.76 -9.05
N ASP A 29 -1.02 14.28 -7.80
CA ASP A 29 -0.24 13.11 -7.34
C ASP A 29 -0.94 11.75 -7.56
N GLN A 30 -2.10 11.72 -8.22
CA GLN A 30 -2.78 10.46 -8.59
C GLN A 30 -3.07 10.28 -10.08
N HIS A 31 -2.63 11.21 -10.93
CA HIS A 31 -2.77 11.04 -12.38
C HIS A 31 -1.52 11.51 -13.11
N GLU A 32 -0.42 10.79 -12.92
CA GLU A 32 0.60 10.71 -13.96
C GLU A 32 0.03 9.96 -15.17
N THR A 33 -0.64 10.73 -16.04
CA THR A 33 -0.95 10.35 -17.41
C THR A 33 0.35 10.41 -18.24
N TYR A 34 1.34 9.60 -17.88
CA TYR A 34 2.38 9.20 -18.82
C TYR A 34 1.71 8.31 -19.86
N ASN A 35 1.50 8.87 -21.06
CA ASN A 35 0.95 8.21 -22.24
C ASN A 35 1.89 7.09 -22.70
N ASN A 36 1.76 5.93 -22.07
CA ASN A 36 2.31 4.66 -22.55
C ASN A 36 1.20 3.62 -22.41
N SER A 37 0.29 3.60 -23.38
CA SER A 37 -0.95 2.80 -23.37
C SER A 37 -0.72 1.28 -23.35
N SER A 38 0.53 0.82 -23.40
CA SER A 38 0.91 -0.60 -23.39
C SER A 38 1.61 -1.08 -22.11
N GLN A 39 1.90 -0.20 -21.13
CA GLN A 39 2.57 -0.61 -19.91
C GLN A 39 1.51 -1.01 -18.86
N PHE A 40 1.35 -2.32 -18.65
CA PHE A 40 0.53 -2.84 -17.54
C PHE A 40 0.96 -2.14 -16.25
N ARG A 41 0.05 -1.42 -15.60
CA ARG A 41 0.33 -0.76 -14.32
C ARG A 41 -0.10 -1.72 -13.20
N PRO A 42 0.70 -1.90 -12.13
CA PRO A 42 0.24 -2.63 -10.97
C PRO A 42 -1.03 -1.99 -10.41
N THR A 43 -2.07 -2.77 -10.18
CA THR A 43 -3.25 -2.32 -9.43
C THR A 43 -3.20 -2.92 -8.03
N SER A 44 -3.68 -2.18 -7.04
CA SER A 44 -3.73 -2.63 -5.65
C SER A 44 -5.14 -2.46 -5.10
N LYS A 45 -5.55 -3.40 -4.25
CA LYS A 45 -6.79 -3.32 -3.47
C LYS A 45 -6.68 -4.11 -2.18
N THR A 46 -7.46 -3.71 -1.18
CA THR A 46 -7.69 -4.49 0.03
C THR A 46 -8.85 -5.46 -0.22
N ILE A 47 -8.64 -6.74 0.06
CA ILE A 47 -9.64 -7.80 -0.05
C ILE A 47 -9.56 -8.73 1.16
N SER A 48 -10.61 -9.49 1.41
CA SER A 48 -10.52 -10.68 2.26
C SER A 48 -9.89 -11.86 1.50
N LEU A 49 -9.36 -12.84 2.24
CA LEU A 49 -8.88 -14.11 1.70
C LEU A 49 -9.98 -14.85 0.94
N GLU A 50 -11.23 -14.70 1.37
CA GLU A 50 -12.39 -15.35 0.78
C GLU A 50 -12.72 -14.79 -0.62
N GLU A 51 -12.40 -13.52 -0.89
CA GLU A 51 -12.54 -12.87 -2.20
C GLU A 51 -11.37 -13.16 -3.16
N SER A 52 -10.32 -13.84 -2.69
CA SER A 52 -9.13 -14.10 -3.49
C SER A 52 -9.36 -15.17 -4.56
N LYS A 53 -8.95 -14.85 -5.80
CA LYS A 53 -8.90 -15.80 -6.93
C LYS A 53 -8.02 -17.03 -6.62
N HIS A 54 -6.99 -16.88 -5.78
CA HIS A 54 -6.02 -17.93 -5.46
C HIS A 54 -6.26 -18.53 -4.06
N LYS A 55 -7.47 -18.40 -3.50
CA LYS A 55 -7.84 -18.82 -2.14
C LYS A 55 -7.34 -20.20 -1.74
N LEU A 56 -7.51 -21.21 -2.60
CA LEU A 56 -7.10 -22.59 -2.26
C LEU A 56 -5.59 -22.71 -2.05
N VAL A 57 -4.80 -22.15 -2.97
CA VAL A 57 -3.33 -22.12 -2.87
C VAL A 57 -2.90 -21.32 -1.65
N LEU A 58 -3.52 -20.15 -1.45
CA LEU A 58 -3.22 -19.29 -0.30
C LEU A 58 -3.53 -19.98 1.03
N LYS A 59 -4.64 -20.72 1.16
CA LYS A 59 -4.94 -21.48 2.39
C LYS A 59 -3.85 -22.50 2.70
N THR A 60 -3.35 -23.21 1.69
CA THR A 60 -2.25 -24.15 1.87
C THR A 60 -0.95 -23.45 2.30
N GLU A 61 -0.58 -22.35 1.63
CA GLU A 61 0.64 -21.61 1.97
C GLU A 61 0.56 -20.93 3.33
N LEU A 62 -0.62 -20.40 3.71
CA LEU A 62 -0.86 -19.82 5.04
C LEU A 62 -0.77 -20.90 6.14
N GLN A 63 -1.24 -22.13 5.89
CA GLN A 63 -1.08 -23.23 6.83
C GLN A 63 0.39 -23.61 7.03
N LYS A 64 1.18 -23.66 5.94
CA LYS A 64 2.63 -23.89 6.02
C LYS A 64 3.33 -22.76 6.77
N ALA A 65 3.00 -21.52 6.46
CA ALA A 65 3.57 -20.34 7.12
C ALA A 65 3.26 -20.36 8.62
N LYS A 66 2.03 -20.71 9.02
CA LYS A 66 1.66 -20.87 10.43
C LYS A 66 2.52 -21.93 11.13
N GLY A 67 2.73 -23.09 10.50
CA GLY A 67 3.62 -24.14 11.04
C GLY A 67 5.05 -23.63 11.24
N ASN A 68 5.63 -23.01 10.21
CA ASN A 68 6.98 -22.46 10.28
C ASN A 68 7.11 -21.37 11.36
N LEU A 69 6.13 -20.47 11.49
CA LEU A 69 6.14 -19.42 12.51
C LEU A 69 6.08 -19.98 13.94
N GLN A 70 5.44 -21.13 14.14
CA GLN A 70 5.44 -21.83 15.44
C GLN A 70 6.77 -22.55 15.72
N GLU A 71 7.46 -23.04 14.68
CA GLU A 71 8.76 -23.71 14.78
C GLU A 71 9.93 -22.75 14.97
N VAL A 72 9.81 -21.51 14.48
CA VAL A 72 10.83 -20.44 14.59
C VAL A 72 10.85 -19.88 16.03
N LYS A 73 11.26 -20.72 16.98
CA LYS A 73 11.83 -20.28 18.27
C LYS A 73 13.28 -19.88 18.06
N THR A 74 13.55 -18.90 17.19
CA THR A 74 14.94 -18.54 16.87
C THR A 74 15.37 -17.28 17.61
N ASN A 75 16.42 -17.43 18.41
CA ASN A 75 17.24 -16.33 18.91
C ASN A 75 17.83 -15.56 17.73
N VAL A 76 17.13 -14.52 17.28
CA VAL A 76 17.71 -13.52 16.38
C VAL A 76 18.50 -12.54 17.27
N SER A 77 19.78 -12.43 16.97
CA SER A 77 20.81 -11.65 17.68
C SER A 77 20.25 -10.43 18.43
N SER A 78 20.41 -10.42 19.77
CA SER A 78 20.05 -9.39 20.76
C SER A 78 18.57 -9.18 21.16
N LYS A 79 17.57 -9.83 20.54
CA LYS A 79 16.19 -9.87 21.06
C LYS A 79 15.56 -11.25 20.81
N THR A 80 15.37 -12.02 21.87
CA THR A 80 14.54 -13.24 21.81
C THR A 80 13.09 -12.79 21.56
N ILE A 81 12.61 -12.94 20.33
CA ILE A 81 11.20 -12.78 20.01
C ILE A 81 10.56 -14.15 20.20
N ASP A 82 9.83 -14.31 21.31
CA ASP A 82 9.09 -15.54 21.58
C ASP A 82 7.79 -15.54 20.76
N TYR A 83 7.75 -16.40 19.72
CA TYR A 83 6.57 -16.61 18.88
C TYR A 83 5.60 -17.64 19.48
N ALA A 84 5.88 -18.21 20.67
CA ALA A 84 5.15 -19.36 21.20
C ALA A 84 3.68 -19.08 21.56
N ASN A 85 3.27 -17.82 21.72
CA ASN A 85 1.90 -17.46 22.10
C ASN A 85 1.38 -16.25 21.28
N GLY A 86 0.52 -16.52 20.29
CA GLY A 86 -0.43 -15.51 19.80
C GLY A 86 -0.04 -14.72 18.55
N VAL A 87 0.62 -15.34 17.57
CA VAL A 87 0.68 -14.76 16.21
C VAL A 87 -0.52 -15.24 15.39
N SER A 88 -1.37 -14.32 14.97
CA SER A 88 -2.45 -14.54 14.02
C SER A 88 -2.15 -13.84 12.69
N ILE A 89 -2.78 -14.33 11.62
CA ILE A 89 -2.65 -13.77 10.28
C ILE A 89 -3.99 -13.11 9.97
N ASP A 90 -3.99 -11.81 9.70
CA ASP A 90 -5.20 -11.09 9.26
C ASP A 90 -5.59 -11.55 7.84
N THR A 91 -6.74 -12.20 7.74
CA THR A 91 -7.30 -12.68 6.47
C THR A 91 -8.42 -11.79 5.94
N ASP A 92 -8.83 -10.77 6.68
CA ASP A 92 -9.93 -9.89 6.30
C ASP A 92 -9.42 -8.65 5.55
N ASN A 93 -8.21 -8.19 5.88
CA ASN A 93 -7.57 -7.03 5.24
C ASN A 93 -6.26 -7.40 4.51
N VAL A 94 -6.38 -8.20 3.45
CA VAL A 94 -5.25 -8.61 2.61
C VAL A 94 -4.98 -7.55 1.55
N THR A 95 -3.75 -7.05 1.50
CA THR A 95 -3.32 -6.18 0.38
C THR A 95 -3.00 -7.07 -0.81
N TYR A 96 -3.84 -6.99 -1.85
CA TYR A 96 -3.65 -7.67 -3.12
C TYR A 96 -3.08 -6.69 -4.14
N ILE A 97 -2.03 -7.11 -4.84
CA ILE A 97 -1.47 -6.39 -5.99
C ILE A 97 -1.47 -7.34 -7.17
N GLU A 98 -1.97 -6.88 -8.31
CA GLU A 98 -1.89 -7.59 -9.58
C GLU A 98 -1.11 -6.77 -10.61
N TYR A 99 -0.27 -7.46 -11.37
CA TYR A 99 0.47 -6.89 -12.48
C TYR A 99 0.25 -7.77 -13.71
N GLY A 100 -0.67 -7.34 -14.56
CA GLY A 100 -1.12 -8.16 -15.69
C GLY A 100 -1.82 -9.47 -15.25
N PRO A 101 -1.94 -10.46 -16.15
CA PRO A 101 -2.77 -11.64 -15.91
C PRO A 101 -2.12 -12.74 -15.07
N SER A 102 -0.80 -12.68 -14.81
CA SER A 102 -0.03 -13.80 -14.24
C SER A 102 0.72 -13.47 -12.96
N PHE A 103 0.81 -12.20 -12.58
CA PHE A 103 1.55 -11.79 -11.39
C PHE A 103 0.60 -11.26 -10.32
N HIS A 104 0.55 -11.99 -9.21
CA HIS A 104 -0.31 -11.70 -8.09
C HIS A 104 0.47 -11.78 -6.79
N THR A 105 0.39 -10.74 -5.96
CA THR A 105 0.96 -10.75 -4.62
C THR A 105 -0.11 -10.47 -3.59
N TYR A 106 0.00 -11.16 -2.46
CA TYR A 106 -0.88 -11.07 -1.32
C TYR A 106 -0.04 -10.76 -0.10
N THR A 107 -0.34 -9.65 0.56
CA THR A 107 0.34 -9.24 1.79
C THR A 107 -0.66 -9.33 2.93
N PHE A 108 -0.32 -10.14 3.93
CA PHE A 108 -1.10 -10.37 5.13
C PHE A 108 -0.38 -9.75 6.31
N ASN A 109 -1.09 -9.00 7.15
CA ASN A 109 -0.53 -8.50 8.40
C ASN A 109 -0.43 -9.66 9.41
N LEU A 110 0.70 -9.73 10.11
CA LEU A 110 0.87 -10.61 11.26
C LEU A 110 0.51 -9.82 12.52
N VAL A 111 -0.49 -10.29 13.25
CA VAL A 111 -0.96 -9.66 14.48
C VAL A 111 -0.47 -10.48 15.66
N ARG A 112 0.14 -9.81 16.65
CA ARG A 112 0.56 -10.43 17.90
C ARG A 112 -0.36 -10.00 19.03
N GLU A 113 -0.91 -10.95 19.78
CA GLU A 113 -1.85 -10.68 20.87
C GLU A 113 -1.30 -9.74 21.96
N ASN A 114 0.03 -9.69 22.15
CA ASN A 114 0.69 -8.88 23.19
C ASN A 114 1.84 -8.01 22.65
N ALA A 115 1.76 -7.55 21.39
CA ALA A 115 2.77 -6.62 20.87
C ALA A 115 2.74 -5.27 21.61
N PRO A 116 3.89 -4.70 22.01
CA PRO A 116 3.94 -3.32 22.48
C PRO A 116 3.57 -2.35 21.34
N GLU A 117 3.16 -1.13 21.69
CA GLU A 117 2.71 -0.13 20.71
C GLU A 117 3.82 0.28 19.72
N ASP A 118 5.09 0.19 20.14
CA ASP A 118 6.26 0.45 19.32
C ASP A 118 6.81 -0.81 18.60
N ALA A 119 6.06 -1.92 18.64
CA ALA A 119 6.46 -3.13 17.94
C ALA A 119 6.56 -2.88 16.43
N PRO A 120 7.56 -3.47 15.75
CA PRO A 120 7.63 -3.39 14.31
C PRO A 120 6.41 -4.07 13.68
N LEU A 121 5.89 -3.48 12.60
CA LEU A 121 4.89 -4.12 11.75
C LEU A 121 5.52 -5.29 10.99
N GLU A 122 4.84 -6.43 10.98
CA GLU A 122 5.30 -7.65 10.33
C GLU A 122 4.27 -8.11 9.32
N ASN A 123 4.75 -8.46 8.12
CA ASN A 123 3.91 -8.87 7.00
C ASN A 123 4.38 -10.21 6.44
N LEU A 124 3.42 -11.08 6.15
CA LEU A 124 3.63 -12.26 5.31
C LEU A 124 3.28 -11.90 3.86
N VAL A 125 4.27 -12.00 2.98
CA VAL A 125 4.08 -11.75 1.54
C VAL A 125 4.11 -13.08 0.79
N LEU A 126 3.04 -13.37 0.06
CA LEU A 126 2.94 -14.52 -0.83
C LEU A 126 2.79 -14.03 -2.27
N SER A 127 3.64 -14.55 -3.16
CA SER A 127 3.51 -14.34 -4.60
C SER A 127 2.99 -15.61 -5.27
N SER A 128 1.89 -15.51 -6.01
CA SER A 128 1.46 -16.55 -6.93
C SER A 128 1.85 -16.12 -8.34
N LYS A 129 2.79 -16.86 -8.94
CA LYS A 129 2.97 -16.88 -10.39
C LYS A 129 2.15 -18.05 -10.91
N LEU A 130 1.18 -17.77 -11.77
CA LEU A 130 0.52 -18.79 -12.59
C LEU A 130 1.43 -19.15 -13.78
#